data_AF-V9HDL5-F1
#
_entry.id   AF-V9HDL5-F1
#
_cell.length_a   1.000
_cell.length_b   1.000
_cell.length_c   1.000
_cell.angle_alpha   90.00
_cell.angle_beta   90.00
_cell.angle_gamma   90.00
#
_symmetry.space_group_name_H-M   'P 1'
#
loop_
_entity.id
_entity.type
_entity.pdbx_description
1 polymer ?
#
loop_
_entity_poly.entity_id
_entity_poly.type
_entity_poly.pdbx_seq_one_letter_code
_entity_poly.pdbx_strand_id
1 'polypeptide(L)'
;MQTLTILGSTGSIGVSTLDVVSRHPDKFQIFALAGHSQVEKLTEQCRQFAPKFAVVADETCANELRKQLGSLKTEILHGKQALIDIATAPEVTGVMCSIVGAAGLPSALVAAQHGKTIYLANKETLVVSGSLNSIDELLELDSQVRGQAEEVAKAV
;
A
#
# COMPACT_ATOMS: atom_id res chain seq x y z
N MET A 1 -12.74 9.43 8.71
CA MET A 1 -12.18 9.29 7.35
C MET A 1 -10.80 8.67 7.47
N GLN A 2 -10.57 7.53 6.83
CA GLN A 2 -9.26 6.89 6.76
C GLN A 2 -8.58 7.28 5.44
N THR A 3 -7.31 7.65 5.54
CA THR A 3 -6.47 8.02 4.40
C THR A 3 -5.52 6.88 4.09
N LEU A 4 -5.68 6.27 2.93
CA LEU A 4 -5.03 5.00 2.60
C LEU A 4 -3.93 5.16 1.54
N THR A 5 -2.83 4.46 1.77
CA THR A 5 -1.84 4.13 0.73
C THR A 5 -2.00 2.67 0.32
N ILE A 6 -2.12 2.39 -0.98
CA ILE A 6 -2.27 1.02 -1.49
C ILE A 6 -0.97 0.60 -2.19
N LEU A 7 -0.20 -0.26 -1.52
CA LEU A 7 1.00 -0.87 -2.05
C LEU A 7 0.65 -2.11 -2.87
N GLY A 8 0.88 -2.10 -4.17
CA GLY A 8 0.47 -3.20 -5.07
C GLY A 8 -0.93 -3.02 -5.66
N SER A 9 -1.36 -1.77 -5.91
CA SER A 9 -2.72 -1.41 -6.32
C SER A 9 -3.19 -2.10 -7.61
N THR A 10 -2.26 -2.44 -8.51
CA THR A 10 -2.58 -3.07 -9.80
C THR A 10 -2.74 -4.59 -9.70
N GLY A 11 -2.34 -5.21 -8.59
CA GLY A 11 -2.55 -6.64 -8.32
C GLY A 11 -3.99 -6.95 -7.92
N SER A 12 -4.37 -8.23 -7.88
CA SER A 12 -5.76 -8.66 -7.62
C SER A 12 -6.31 -8.13 -6.29
N ILE A 13 -5.51 -8.17 -5.22
CA ILE A 13 -5.93 -7.66 -3.91
C ILE A 13 -6.01 -6.13 -3.90
N GLY A 14 -5.04 -5.44 -4.49
CA GLY A 14 -5.08 -3.97 -4.63
C GLY A 14 -6.31 -3.49 -5.39
N VAL A 15 -6.67 -4.16 -6.49
CA VAL A 15 -7.89 -3.87 -7.27
C VAL A 15 -9.15 -4.11 -6.44
N SER A 16 -9.22 -5.25 -5.73
CA SER A 16 -10.37 -5.56 -4.88
C SER A 16 -10.51 -4.55 -3.73
N THR A 17 -9.39 -4.09 -3.19
CA THR A 17 -9.36 -3.04 -2.16
C THR A 17 -9.91 -1.73 -2.72
N LEU A 18 -9.50 -1.34 -3.93
CA LEU A 18 -10.00 -0.13 -4.57
C LEU A 18 -11.48 -0.21 -4.93
N ASP A 19 -11.99 -1.38 -5.31
CA ASP A 19 -13.42 -1.62 -5.52
C ASP A 19 -14.21 -1.36 -4.22
N VAL A 20 -13.74 -1.87 -3.06
CA VAL A 20 -14.35 -1.58 -1.75
C VAL A 20 -14.28 -0.09 -1.41
N VAL A 21 -13.12 0.55 -1.60
CA VAL A 21 -12.94 2.00 -1.34
C VAL A 21 -13.90 2.83 -2.19
N SER A 22 -14.11 2.46 -3.46
CA SER A 22 -15.01 3.18 -4.37
C SER A 22 -16.48 3.16 -3.92
N ARG A 23 -16.89 2.13 -3.16
CA ARG A 23 -18.25 2.00 -2.60
C ARG A 23 -18.46 2.76 -1.29
N HIS A 24 -17.38 3.24 -0.68
CA HIS A 24 -17.41 3.91 0.62
C HIS A 24 -16.58 5.22 0.63
N PRO A 25 -16.88 6.18 -0.26
CA PRO A 25 -16.12 7.43 -0.39
C PRO A 25 -16.26 8.35 0.85
N ASP A 26 -17.27 8.13 1.70
CA ASP A 26 -17.46 8.82 2.98
C ASP A 26 -16.50 8.31 4.08
N LYS A 27 -15.96 7.10 3.90
CA LYS A 27 -15.08 6.45 4.88
C LYS A 27 -13.62 6.50 4.47
N PHE A 28 -13.33 6.37 3.18
CA PHE A 28 -11.96 6.20 2.68
C PHE A 28 -11.58 7.25 1.65
N GLN A 29 -10.32 7.68 1.73
CA GLN A 29 -9.66 8.50 0.73
C GLN A 29 -8.34 7.85 0.32
N ILE A 30 -8.03 7.84 -0.97
CA ILE A 30 -6.73 7.36 -1.47
C ILE A 30 -5.73 8.51 -1.45
N PHE A 31 -4.65 8.33 -0.70
CA PHE A 31 -3.51 9.25 -0.71
C PHE A 31 -2.50 8.88 -1.80
N ALA A 32 -2.14 7.61 -1.87
CA ALA A 32 -1.16 7.13 -2.82
C ALA A 32 -1.47 5.72 -3.34
N LEU A 33 -1.09 5.48 -4.59
CA LEU A 33 -1.16 4.18 -5.25
C LEU A 33 0.22 3.76 -5.71
N ALA A 34 0.63 2.53 -5.40
CA ALA A 34 1.84 1.97 -5.95
C ALA A 34 1.54 0.78 -6.86
N GLY A 35 1.91 0.92 -8.12
CA GLY A 35 2.02 -0.18 -9.07
C GLY A 35 3.49 -0.57 -9.26
N HIS A 36 3.74 -1.70 -9.91
CA HIS A 36 5.09 -2.06 -10.35
C HIS A 36 5.30 -1.57 -11.79
N SER A 37 4.95 -2.41 -12.76
CA SER A 37 5.13 -2.16 -14.20
C SER A 37 3.82 -2.08 -15.00
N GLN A 38 2.66 -2.32 -14.36
CA GLN A 38 1.33 -2.24 -15.00
C GLN A 38 0.87 -0.77 -15.10
N VAL A 39 1.57 0.02 -15.91
CA VAL A 39 1.38 1.48 -15.99
C VAL A 39 -0.02 1.87 -16.44
N GLU A 40 -0.55 1.22 -17.48
CA GLU A 40 -1.90 1.51 -18.01
C GLU A 40 -2.98 1.37 -16.93
N LYS A 41 -2.95 0.27 -16.18
CA LYS A 41 -3.89 0.03 -15.09
C LYS A 41 -3.73 1.04 -13.95
N LEU A 42 -2.48 1.42 -13.63
CA LEU A 42 -2.22 2.45 -12.63
C LEU A 42 -2.73 3.83 -13.10
N THR A 43 -2.62 4.15 -14.39
CA THR A 43 -3.19 5.35 -15.01
C THR A 43 -4.70 5.41 -14.80
N GLU A 44 -5.42 4.33 -15.08
CA GLU A 44 -6.88 4.24 -14.87
C GLU A 44 -7.25 4.49 -13.41
N GLN A 45 -6.53 3.84 -12.48
CA GLN A 45 -6.74 4.02 -11.04
C GLN A 45 -6.46 5.47 -10.62
N CYS A 46 -5.40 6.10 -11.13
CA CYS A 46 -5.10 7.49 -10.82
C CYS A 46 -6.18 8.44 -11.34
N ARG A 47 -6.76 8.18 -12.52
CA ARG A 47 -7.88 8.97 -13.05
C ARG A 47 -9.14 8.83 -12.20
N GLN A 48 -9.40 7.64 -11.67
CA GLN A 48 -10.57 7.37 -10.85
C GLN A 48 -10.45 7.96 -9.44
N PHE A 49 -9.31 7.76 -8.78
CA PHE A 49 -9.15 8.08 -7.35
C PHE A 49 -8.42 9.40 -7.10
N ALA A 50 -7.82 10.01 -8.13
CA ALA A 50 -7.04 11.24 -8.06
C ALA A 50 -6.07 11.28 -6.85
N PRO A 51 -5.20 10.27 -6.67
CA PRO A 51 -4.28 10.23 -5.54
C PRO A 51 -3.27 11.37 -5.63
N LYS A 52 -2.73 11.78 -4.48
CA LYS A 52 -1.65 12.76 -4.42
C LYS A 52 -0.37 12.21 -5.04
N PHE A 53 -0.09 10.92 -4.82
CA PHE A 53 1.11 10.25 -5.34
C PHE A 53 0.79 8.94 -6.09
N ALA A 54 1.59 8.67 -7.12
CA ALA A 54 1.66 7.38 -7.78
C ALA A 54 3.12 6.89 -7.82
N VAL A 55 3.35 5.64 -7.41
CA VAL A 55 4.70 5.04 -7.40
C VAL A 55 4.75 3.89 -8.39
N VAL A 56 5.84 3.82 -9.15
CA VAL A 56 6.16 2.74 -10.09
C VAL A 56 7.56 2.16 -9.86
N ALA A 57 7.89 1.06 -10.54
CA ALA A 57 9.13 0.34 -10.33
C ALA A 57 10.40 1.17 -10.59
N ASP A 58 10.42 1.88 -11.73
CA ASP A 58 11.61 2.56 -12.25
C ASP A 58 11.26 3.84 -13.03
N GLU A 59 12.30 4.54 -13.47
CA GLU A 59 12.19 5.79 -14.22
C GLU A 59 11.50 5.62 -15.59
N THR A 60 11.68 4.47 -16.25
CA THR A 60 11.02 4.16 -17.52
C THR A 60 9.51 4.11 -17.33
N CYS A 61 9.04 3.36 -16.33
CA CYS A 61 7.64 3.30 -15.95
C CYS A 61 7.10 4.67 -15.51
N ALA A 62 7.92 5.48 -14.84
CA ALA A 62 7.52 6.82 -14.39
C ALA A 62 7.28 7.76 -15.58
N ASN A 63 8.15 7.70 -16.58
CA ASN A 63 8.02 8.49 -17.80
C ASN A 63 6.80 8.06 -18.63
N GLU A 64 6.54 6.75 -18.72
CA GLU A 64 5.32 6.20 -19.31
C GLU A 64 4.08 6.74 -18.60
N LEU A 65 4.04 6.66 -17.27
CA LEU A 65 2.91 7.12 -16.47
C LEU A 65 2.67 8.63 -16.61
N ARG A 66 3.74 9.45 -16.63
CA ARG A 66 3.66 10.90 -16.84
C ARG A 66 2.98 11.23 -18.17
N LYS A 67 3.36 10.52 -19.24
CA LYS A 67 2.74 10.70 -20.56
C LYS A 67 1.26 10.35 -20.55
N GLN A 68 0.86 9.29 -19.85
CA GLN A 68 -0.53 8.83 -19.80
C GLN A 68 -1.42 9.67 -18.87
N LEU A 69 -0.89 10.21 -17.77
CA LEU A 69 -1.64 11.04 -16.81
C LEU A 69 -1.89 12.46 -17.32
N GLY A 70 -1.03 13.00 -18.20
CA GLY A 70 -1.22 14.32 -18.79
C GLY A 70 -1.27 15.43 -17.73
N SER A 71 -2.43 16.06 -17.54
CA SER A 71 -2.63 17.20 -16.64
C SER A 71 -3.08 16.84 -15.22
N LEU A 72 -3.17 15.56 -14.87
CA LEU A 72 -3.47 15.17 -13.49
C LEU A 72 -2.38 15.68 -12.53
N LYS A 73 -2.82 16.14 -11.35
CA LYS A 73 -1.93 16.66 -10.29
C LYS A 73 -1.20 15.58 -9.49
N THR A 74 -1.40 14.31 -9.84
CA THR A 74 -0.73 13.19 -9.18
C THR A 74 0.76 13.26 -9.41
N GLU A 75 1.52 13.36 -8.33
CA GLU A 75 2.98 13.37 -8.38
C GLU A 75 3.51 11.94 -8.56
N ILE A 76 4.40 11.75 -9.54
CA ILE A 76 4.91 10.44 -9.92
C ILE A 76 6.31 10.24 -9.36
N LEU A 77 6.44 9.27 -8.47
CA LEU A 77 7.69 8.81 -7.88
C LEU A 77 8.02 7.40 -8.37
N HIS A 78 9.24 6.91 -8.10
CA HIS A 78 9.62 5.55 -8.45
C HIS A 78 10.63 4.93 -7.49
N GLY A 79 10.67 3.60 -7.48
CA GLY A 79 11.64 2.83 -6.71
C GLY A 79 11.25 2.59 -5.26
N LYS A 80 12.14 1.87 -4.55
CA LYS A 80 11.86 1.35 -3.20
C LYS A 80 11.71 2.42 -2.14
N GLN A 81 12.52 3.49 -2.21
CA GLN A 81 12.43 4.58 -1.24
C GLN A 81 11.10 5.30 -1.34
N ALA A 82 10.61 5.55 -2.56
CA ALA A 82 9.31 6.17 -2.78
C ALA A 82 8.16 5.36 -2.14
N LEU A 83 8.24 4.02 -2.13
CA LEU A 83 7.25 3.18 -1.44
C LEU A 83 7.23 3.40 0.07
N ILE A 84 8.40 3.63 0.68
CA ILE A 84 8.52 3.94 2.11
C ILE A 84 7.92 5.33 2.36
N ASP A 85 8.32 6.32 1.56
CA ASP A 85 7.91 7.72 1.73
C ASP A 85 6.38 7.88 1.67
N ILE A 86 5.71 7.22 0.72
CA ILE A 86 4.24 7.27 0.62
C ILE A 86 3.52 6.44 1.68
N ALA A 87 4.18 5.44 2.28
CA ALA A 87 3.59 4.59 3.31
C ALA A 87 3.71 5.24 4.69
N THR A 88 4.71 6.10 4.91
CA THR A 88 4.99 6.77 6.17
C THR A 88 4.48 8.21 6.22
N ALA A 89 4.02 8.76 5.09
CA ALA A 89 3.51 10.13 4.99
C ALA A 89 2.56 10.49 6.15
N PRO A 90 2.70 11.68 6.79
CA PRO A 90 1.91 12.06 7.96
C PRO A 90 0.40 11.97 7.74
N GLU A 91 -0.08 12.29 6.53
CA GLU A 91 -1.49 12.27 6.17
C GLU A 91 -2.10 10.86 6.09
N VAL A 92 -1.27 9.83 5.91
CA VAL A 92 -1.70 8.44 5.76
C VAL A 92 -2.04 7.86 7.13
N THR A 93 -3.21 7.22 7.25
CA THR A 93 -3.64 6.54 8.47
C THR A 93 -3.49 5.02 8.35
N GLY A 94 -3.59 4.48 7.14
CA GLY A 94 -3.47 3.04 6.91
C GLY A 94 -2.80 2.69 5.59
N VAL A 95 -2.14 1.53 5.57
CA VAL A 95 -1.39 1.04 4.41
C VAL A 95 -1.87 -0.36 4.05
N MET A 96 -2.37 -0.51 2.82
CA MET A 96 -2.69 -1.82 2.27
C MET A 96 -1.46 -2.42 1.61
N CYS A 97 -0.90 -3.46 2.23
CA CYS A 97 0.28 -4.17 1.79
C CYS A 97 -0.11 -5.37 0.92
N SER A 98 -0.18 -5.15 -0.40
CA SER A 98 -0.56 -6.16 -1.40
C SER A 98 0.53 -6.47 -2.43
N ILE A 99 1.75 -5.98 -2.23
CA ILE A 99 2.93 -6.37 -3.02
C ILE A 99 3.25 -7.84 -2.71
N VAL A 100 3.48 -8.62 -3.76
CA VAL A 100 3.81 -10.06 -3.65
C VAL A 100 5.26 -10.25 -3.17
N GLY A 101 5.45 -11.17 -2.23
CA GLY A 101 6.76 -11.56 -1.71
C GLY A 101 7.43 -10.50 -0.82
N ALA A 102 8.75 -10.62 -0.68
CA ALA A 102 9.54 -9.79 0.25
C ALA A 102 9.72 -8.33 -0.21
N ALA A 103 9.36 -7.99 -1.45
CA ALA A 103 9.60 -6.66 -2.02
C ALA A 103 8.84 -5.54 -1.30
N GLY A 104 7.68 -5.84 -0.69
CA GLY A 104 6.88 -4.89 0.07
C GLY A 104 7.20 -4.83 1.57
N LEU A 105 8.07 -5.70 2.08
CA LEU A 105 8.36 -5.79 3.50
C LEU A 105 9.00 -4.50 4.08
N PRO A 106 9.98 -3.86 3.40
CA PRO A 106 10.59 -2.64 3.94
C PRO A 106 9.57 -1.51 4.16
N SER A 107 8.67 -1.25 3.20
CA SER A 107 7.66 -0.21 3.34
C SER A 107 6.58 -0.55 4.36
N ALA A 108 6.21 -1.84 4.49
CA ALA A 108 5.28 -2.29 5.52
C ALA A 108 5.85 -2.13 6.94
N LEU A 109 7.10 -2.54 7.15
CA LEU A 109 7.76 -2.48 8.46
C LEU A 109 7.94 -1.02 8.91
N VAL A 110 8.44 -0.15 8.04
CA VAL A 110 8.66 1.25 8.39
C VAL A 110 7.32 1.96 8.64
N ALA A 111 6.27 1.66 7.87
CA ALA A 111 4.94 2.19 8.14
C ALA A 111 4.40 1.73 9.51
N ALA A 112 4.59 0.47 9.89
CA ALA A 112 4.20 -0.03 11.21
C ALA A 112 4.94 0.71 12.34
N GLN A 113 6.25 0.93 12.17
CA GLN A 113 7.07 1.71 13.12
C GLN A 113 6.60 3.16 13.26
N HIS A 114 5.95 3.72 12.25
CA HIS A 114 5.33 5.05 12.28
C HIS A 114 3.88 5.03 12.81
N GLY A 115 3.44 3.92 13.41
CA GLY A 115 2.12 3.78 14.02
C GLY A 115 0.97 3.74 13.00
N LYS A 116 1.26 3.43 11.73
CA LYS A 116 0.22 3.29 10.69
C LYS A 116 -0.52 1.97 10.86
N THR A 117 -1.82 1.93 10.59
CA THR A 117 -2.56 0.67 10.52
C THR A 117 -2.10 -0.11 9.28
N ILE A 118 -1.66 -1.36 9.46
CA ILE A 118 -1.17 -2.20 8.35
C ILE A 118 -2.22 -3.24 8.01
N TYR A 119 -2.68 -3.22 6.76
CA TYR A 119 -3.55 -4.25 6.21
C TYR A 119 -2.71 -5.20 5.36
N LEU A 120 -2.48 -6.42 5.84
CA LEU A 120 -1.64 -7.42 5.17
C LEU A 120 -2.51 -8.34 4.30
N ALA A 121 -2.23 -8.35 2.98
CA ALA A 121 -2.90 -9.25 2.05
C ALA A 121 -2.35 -10.69 2.07
N ASN A 122 -1.05 -10.83 2.32
CA ASN A 122 -0.33 -12.08 2.11
C ASN A 122 0.18 -12.63 3.45
N LYS A 123 -0.18 -13.89 3.76
CA LYS A 123 0.34 -14.62 4.92
C LYS A 123 1.87 -14.81 4.87
N GLU A 124 2.46 -14.84 3.68
CA GLU A 124 3.89 -15.06 3.47
C GLU A 124 4.75 -13.88 3.89
N THR A 125 4.21 -12.65 3.88
CA THR A 125 4.91 -11.45 4.36
C THR A 125 5.17 -11.53 5.86
N LEU A 126 4.28 -12.17 6.62
CA LEU A 126 4.49 -12.48 8.04
C LEU A 126 5.55 -13.56 8.23
N VAL A 127 5.55 -14.59 7.38
CA VAL A 127 6.51 -15.71 7.46
C VAL A 127 7.94 -15.25 7.15
N VAL A 128 8.14 -14.35 6.17
CA VAL A 128 9.47 -13.79 5.85
C VAL A 128 9.98 -12.85 6.95
N SER A 129 9.08 -12.17 7.67
CA SER A 129 9.43 -11.40 8.88
C SER A 129 9.78 -12.29 10.08
N GLY A 130 9.45 -13.59 10.04
CA GLY A 130 9.76 -14.57 11.09
C GLY A 130 11.22 -14.99 11.18
N SER A 131 12.08 -14.56 10.24
CA SER A 131 13.54 -14.79 10.28
C SER A 131 14.31 -13.68 11.01
N LEU A 132 13.62 -12.86 11.81
CA LEU A 132 14.22 -11.86 12.69
C LEU A 132 14.59 -12.51 14.04
N ASN A 133 15.86 -12.35 14.43
CA ASN A 133 16.61 -13.22 15.36
C ASN A 133 16.30 -13.05 16.87
N SER A 134 15.03 -12.99 17.30
CA SER A 134 14.70 -13.06 18.73
C SER A 134 13.26 -13.54 18.99
N ILE A 135 13.12 -14.61 19.78
CA ILE A 135 11.84 -15.30 20.09
C ILE A 135 10.86 -14.41 20.87
N ASP A 136 11.35 -13.38 21.58
CA ASP A 136 10.52 -12.51 22.42
C ASP A 136 9.72 -11.45 21.63
N GLU A 137 10.26 -10.93 20.52
CA GLU A 137 9.53 -9.96 19.65
C GLU A 137 8.41 -10.63 18.84
N LEU A 138 8.51 -11.95 18.60
CA LEU A 138 7.53 -12.72 17.81
C LEU A 138 6.19 -12.89 18.55
N LEU A 139 6.20 -12.95 19.88
CA LEU A 139 4.97 -13.12 20.67
C LEU A 139 4.18 -11.82 20.81
N GLU A 140 4.87 -10.67 20.83
CA GLU A 140 4.22 -9.36 20.79
C GLU A 140 3.64 -9.03 19.41
N LEU A 141 4.37 -9.36 18.33
CA LEU A 141 3.87 -9.15 16.97
C LEU A 141 2.75 -10.12 16.58
N ASP A 142 2.82 -11.41 16.93
CA ASP A 142 1.76 -12.39 16.59
C ASP A 142 0.46 -12.09 17.36
N SER A 143 0.54 -11.60 18.60
CA SER A 143 -0.65 -11.18 19.35
C SER A 143 -1.27 -9.88 18.82
N GLN A 144 -0.46 -8.90 18.41
CA GLN A 144 -0.95 -7.67 17.76
C GLN A 144 -1.53 -7.91 16.36
N VAL A 145 -0.86 -8.72 15.54
CA VAL A 145 -1.29 -9.02 14.17
C VAL A 145 -2.54 -9.90 14.16
N ARG A 146 -2.64 -10.91 15.03
CA ARG A 146 -3.88 -11.70 15.18
C ARG A 146 -5.04 -10.84 15.68
N GLY A 147 -4.78 -9.95 16.65
CA GLY A 147 -5.78 -8.99 17.14
C GLY A 147 -6.33 -8.10 16.02
N GLN A 148 -5.45 -7.55 15.18
CA GLN A 148 -5.86 -6.69 14.06
C GLN A 148 -6.51 -7.46 12.90
N ALA A 149 -6.07 -8.69 12.62
CA ALA A 149 -6.67 -9.53 11.58
C ALA A 149 -8.10 -9.97 11.94
N GLU A 150 -8.37 -10.31 13.20
CA GLU A 150 -9.72 -10.62 13.67
C GLU A 150 -10.65 -9.41 13.68
N GLU A 151 -10.12 -8.21 13.94
CA GLU A 151 -10.90 -6.97 13.95
C GLU A 151 -11.30 -6.55 12.53
N VAL A 152 -10.42 -6.73 11.55
CA VAL A 152 -10.72 -6.50 10.12
C VAL A 152 -11.70 -7.55 9.57
N ALA A 153 -11.58 -8.81 9.98
CA ALA A 153 -12.52 -9.86 9.58
C ALA A 153 -13.94 -9.68 10.17
N LYS A 154 -14.09 -8.93 11.27
CA LYS A 154 -15.40 -8.56 11.84
C LYS A 154 -16.01 -7.31 11.22
N ALA A 155 -15.24 -6.55 10.45
CA ALA A 155 -15.67 -5.28 9.84
C ALA A 155 -16.20 -5.44 8.40
N VAL A 156 -16.26 -6.67 7.88
CA VAL A 156 -16.84 -7.06 6.59
C VAL A 156 -17.94 -8.09 6.83
#